data_AF-A0A5C8UJ84-F1
#
_entry.id   AF-A0A5C8UJ84-F1
#
_cell.length_a   1.000
_cell.length_b   1.000
_cell.length_c   1.000
_cell.angle_alpha   90.00
_cell.angle_beta   90.00
_cell.angle_gamma   90.00
#
_symmetry.space_group_name_H-M   'P 1'
#
loop_
_entity.id
_entity.type
_entity.pdbx_description
1 polymer ?
#
loop_
_entity_poly.entity_id
_entity_poly.type
_entity_poly.pdbx_seq_one_letter_code
_entity_poly.pdbx_strand_id
1 'polypeptide(L)'
;MSARSFKLGDPPRTIVWISAVIAVGLAVFFAVQLFSRPVSLAPIERIEFSQYQAVPNFSDTVHVVSDKKRIDEFRALVRHYSIDVRNFDESLNDDCTGGLATSITLHFTDSTSKKLQIYDCGKPVAGGTFVSDATALFVAWRAADNAP
;
A
#
# COMPACT_ATOMS: atom_id res chain seq x y z
N MET A 1 44.42 -55.33 26.61
CA MET A 1 43.86 -53.97 26.42
C MET A 1 42.34 -54.10 26.38
N SER A 2 41.63 -53.61 27.41
CA SER A 2 40.18 -53.81 27.58
C SER A 2 39.45 -52.50 27.31
N ALA A 3 38.55 -52.49 26.32
CA ALA A 3 37.75 -51.33 25.94
C ALA A 3 36.61 -51.12 26.94
N ARG A 4 36.58 -49.95 27.59
CA ARG A 4 35.44 -49.52 28.41
C ARG A 4 34.33 -49.01 27.50
N SER A 5 33.23 -49.75 27.46
CA SER A 5 32.00 -49.33 26.80
C SER A 5 31.36 -48.17 27.58
N PHE A 6 31.32 -46.99 26.96
CA PHE A 6 30.64 -45.81 27.48
C PHE A 6 29.14 -45.98 27.19
N LYS A 7 28.36 -46.44 28.18
CA LYS A 7 26.90 -46.43 28.07
C LYS A 7 26.44 -44.97 28.10
N LEU A 8 25.97 -44.46 26.96
CA LEU A 8 25.12 -43.28 26.93
C LEU A 8 23.89 -43.59 27.78
N GLY A 9 23.83 -43.02 28.99
CA GLY A 9 22.63 -43.08 29.81
C GLY A 9 21.49 -42.40 29.07
N ASP A 10 20.31 -43.03 29.11
CA ASP A 10 19.10 -42.47 28.51
C ASP A 10 18.90 -41.01 28.96
N PRO A 11 18.68 -40.07 28.03
CA PRO A 11 18.47 -38.68 28.40
C PRO A 11 17.24 -38.58 29.31
N PRO A 12 17.33 -37.84 30.43
CA PRO A 12 16.20 -37.69 31.34
C PRO A 12 15.00 -37.12 30.55
N ARG A 13 13.82 -37.76 30.72
CA ARG A 13 12.59 -37.49 29.98
C ARG A 13 12.24 -36.00 29.85
N THR A 14 12.65 -35.16 30.81
CA THR A 14 12.48 -33.70 30.80
C THR A 14 13.17 -33.00 29.64
N ILE A 15 14.36 -33.43 29.22
CA ILE A 15 15.10 -32.82 28.10
C ILE A 15 14.39 -33.08 26.77
N VAL A 16 13.84 -34.29 26.61
CA VAL A 16 13.06 -34.66 25.41
C VAL A 16 11.81 -33.78 25.29
N TRP A 17 11.11 -33.54 26.39
CA TRP A 17 9.91 -32.67 26.41
C TRP A 17 10.22 -31.21 26.06
N ILE A 18 11.30 -30.64 26.59
CA ILE A 18 11.67 -29.24 26.29
C ILE A 18 12.02 -29.09 24.80
N SER A 19 12.78 -30.04 24.24
CA SER A 19 13.15 -30.00 22.82
C SER A 19 11.94 -30.10 21.89
N ALA A 20 10.93 -30.90 22.26
CA ALA A 20 9.69 -31.03 21.51
C ALA A 20 8.86 -29.72 21.55
N VAL A 21 8.77 -29.07 22.70
CA VAL A 21 8.04 -27.78 22.84
C VAL A 21 8.70 -26.68 22.00
N ILE A 22 10.03 -26.60 22.01
CA ILE A 22 10.77 -25.64 21.20
C ILE A 22 10.57 -25.93 19.70
N ALA A 23 10.62 -27.19 19.29
CA ALA A 23 10.42 -27.58 17.89
C ALA A 23 9.00 -27.24 17.40
N VAL A 24 7.97 -27.51 18.22
CA VAL A 24 6.58 -27.13 17.89
C VAL A 24 6.42 -25.62 17.84
N GLY A 25 7.00 -24.88 18.81
CA GLY A 25 6.96 -23.42 18.80
C GLY A 25 7.60 -22.80 17.56
N LEU A 26 8.77 -23.32 17.14
CA LEU A 26 9.44 -22.89 15.91
C LEU A 26 8.61 -23.26 14.67
N ALA A 27 8.04 -24.46 14.61
CA ALA A 27 7.21 -24.88 13.48
C ALA A 27 5.97 -23.98 13.32
N VAL A 28 5.32 -23.60 14.43
CA VAL A 28 4.20 -22.65 14.41
C VAL A 28 4.67 -21.26 13.97
N PHE A 29 5.80 -20.77 14.48
CA PHE A 29 6.36 -19.48 14.07
C PHE A 29 6.70 -19.45 12.57
N PHE A 30 7.35 -20.48 12.03
CA PHE A 30 7.65 -20.58 10.61
C PHE A 30 6.40 -20.76 9.75
N ALA A 31 5.39 -21.51 10.23
CA ALA A 31 4.11 -21.63 9.54
C ALA A 31 3.41 -20.26 9.44
N VAL A 32 3.37 -19.49 10.54
CA VAL A 32 2.80 -18.13 10.54
C VAL A 32 3.56 -17.23 9.54
N GLN A 33 4.89 -17.26 9.52
CA GLN A 33 5.69 -16.49 8.57
C GLN A 33 5.47 -16.91 7.09
N LEU A 34 5.17 -18.18 6.83
CA LEU A 34 4.89 -18.69 5.47
C LEU A 34 3.50 -18.29 4.96
N PHE A 35 2.50 -18.17 5.84
CA PHE A 35 1.16 -17.69 5.47
C PHE A 35 1.06 -16.16 5.44
N SER A 36 1.90 -15.45 6.20
CA SER A 36 2.00 -13.99 6.20
C SER A 36 2.88 -13.43 5.07
N ARG A 37 3.05 -14.16 3.95
CA ARG A 37 3.72 -13.59 2.78
C ARG A 37 3.02 -12.26 2.44
N PRO A 38 3.75 -11.13 2.43
CA PRO A 38 3.16 -9.89 1.95
C PRO A 38 2.70 -10.19 0.53
N VAL A 39 1.41 -10.03 0.27
CA VAL A 39 0.90 -10.03 -1.09
C VAL A 39 1.64 -8.88 -1.75
N SER A 40 2.69 -9.21 -2.49
CA SER A 40 3.46 -8.24 -3.26
C SER A 40 2.56 -7.82 -4.40
N LEU A 41 1.64 -6.90 -4.12
CA LEU A 41 0.86 -6.20 -5.11
C LEU A 41 1.85 -5.67 -6.13
N ALA A 42 1.64 -6.00 -7.41
CA ALA A 42 2.53 -5.56 -8.47
C ALA A 42 2.73 -4.04 -8.35
N PRO A 43 3.97 -3.52 -8.43
CA PRO A 43 4.24 -2.10 -8.30
C PRO A 43 3.45 -1.26 -9.30
N ILE A 44 3.16 0.00 -8.93
CA ILE A 44 2.62 0.99 -9.85
C ILE A 44 3.76 1.41 -10.80
N GLU A 45 3.50 1.32 -12.09
CA GLU A 45 4.43 1.70 -13.16
C GLU A 45 4.08 3.05 -13.78
N ARG A 46 2.77 3.36 -13.89
CA ARG A 46 2.28 4.59 -14.49
C ARG A 46 0.98 5.03 -13.81
N ILE A 47 0.80 6.33 -13.67
CA ILE A 47 -0.43 6.94 -13.15
C ILE A 47 -0.97 7.88 -14.23
N GLU A 48 -2.21 7.68 -14.63
CA GLU A 48 -2.96 8.66 -15.42
C GLU A 48 -3.96 9.35 -14.50
N PHE A 49 -4.04 10.66 -14.56
CA PHE A 49 -5.04 11.38 -13.77
C PHE A 49 -5.64 12.54 -14.55
N SER A 50 -6.90 12.84 -14.27
CA SER A 50 -7.55 14.08 -14.67
C SER A 50 -8.30 14.64 -13.48
N GLN A 51 -8.37 15.96 -13.41
CA GLN A 51 -9.14 16.65 -12.40
C GLN A 51 -10.34 17.30 -13.08
N TYR A 52 -11.47 17.32 -12.38
CA TYR A 52 -12.68 18.02 -12.78
C TYR A 52 -13.15 18.90 -11.63
N GLN A 53 -13.48 20.14 -11.94
CA GLN A 53 -14.15 21.05 -11.03
C GLN A 53 -15.35 21.65 -11.74
N ALA A 54 -16.46 21.81 -11.03
CA ALA A 54 -17.68 22.41 -11.57
C ALA A 54 -17.58 23.94 -11.72
N VAL A 55 -16.52 24.42 -12.39
CA VAL A 55 -16.31 25.83 -12.73
C VAL A 55 -16.05 25.97 -14.23
N PRO A 56 -16.52 27.06 -14.88
CA PRO A 56 -16.27 27.30 -16.29
C PRO A 56 -14.76 27.32 -16.60
N ASN A 57 -14.35 26.67 -17.70
CA ASN A 57 -12.97 26.60 -18.21
C ASN A 57 -11.97 25.79 -17.36
N PHE A 58 -12.43 24.89 -16.48
CA PHE A 58 -11.53 23.89 -15.92
C PHE A 58 -11.09 22.91 -17.02
N SER A 59 -9.79 22.75 -17.22
CA SER A 59 -9.27 21.83 -18.22
C SER A 59 -9.19 20.43 -17.62
N ASP A 60 -10.04 19.53 -18.11
CA ASP A 60 -10.06 18.11 -17.73
C ASP A 60 -8.99 17.30 -18.48
N THR A 61 -7.83 17.91 -18.72
CA THR A 61 -6.74 17.27 -19.46
C THR A 61 -6.24 16.06 -18.68
N VAL A 62 -5.96 14.97 -19.39
CA VAL A 62 -5.35 13.77 -18.81
C VAL A 62 -3.84 13.99 -18.71
N HIS A 63 -3.32 13.90 -17.50
CA HIS A 63 -1.91 13.92 -17.19
C HIS A 63 -1.39 12.49 -17.04
N VAL A 64 -0.19 12.23 -17.56
CA VAL A 64 0.46 10.91 -17.49
C VAL A 64 1.76 11.03 -16.72
N VAL A 65 1.87 10.28 -15.64
CA VAL A 65 3.03 10.25 -14.74
C VAL A 65 3.68 8.88 -14.82
N SER A 66 4.90 8.86 -15.36
CA SER A 66 5.82 7.70 -15.36
C SER A 66 7.09 7.97 -14.58
N ASP A 67 7.26 9.18 -14.04
CA ASP A 67 8.41 9.55 -13.21
C ASP A 67 8.41 8.76 -11.89
N LYS A 68 9.53 8.12 -11.58
CA LYS A 68 9.66 7.26 -10.40
C LYS A 68 9.51 8.02 -9.10
N LYS A 69 10.00 9.26 -9.02
CA LYS A 69 9.92 10.06 -7.79
C LYS A 69 8.47 10.42 -7.48
N ARG A 70 7.72 10.91 -8.47
CA ARG A 70 6.28 11.19 -8.33
C ARG A 70 5.47 9.94 -7.98
N ILE A 71 5.75 8.80 -8.63
CA ILE A 71 5.10 7.54 -8.27
C ILE A 71 5.41 7.15 -6.81
N ASP A 72 6.65 7.31 -6.35
CA ASP A 72 7.04 7.00 -4.98
C ASP A 72 6.40 7.95 -3.95
N GLU A 73 6.16 9.21 -4.29
CA GLU A 73 5.39 10.19 -3.49
C GLU A 73 3.94 9.70 -3.30
N PHE A 74 3.25 9.31 -4.38
CA PHE A 74 1.90 8.76 -4.28
C PHE A 74 1.87 7.46 -3.47
N ARG A 75 2.84 6.56 -3.70
CA ARG A 75 2.97 5.32 -2.91
C ARG A 75 3.23 5.60 -1.43
N ALA A 76 3.90 6.70 -1.08
CA ALA A 76 4.09 7.10 0.30
C ALA A 76 2.77 7.50 0.95
N LEU A 77 1.90 8.25 0.26
CA LEU A 77 0.54 8.56 0.75
C LEU A 77 -0.30 7.30 0.97
N VAL A 78 -0.31 6.40 -0.02
CA VAL A 78 -1.03 5.12 0.07
C VAL A 78 -0.59 4.32 1.30
N ARG A 79 0.72 4.26 1.56
CA ARG A 79 1.26 3.59 2.76
C ARG A 79 0.92 4.33 4.05
N HIS A 80 1.03 5.65 4.06
CA HIS A 80 0.77 6.47 5.25
C HIS A 80 -0.67 6.26 5.76
N TYR A 81 -1.64 6.26 4.85
CA TYR A 81 -3.05 6.08 5.17
C TYR A 81 -3.52 4.62 5.13
N SER A 82 -2.62 3.67 4.86
CA SER A 82 -2.93 2.23 4.75
C SER A 82 -4.08 1.91 3.76
N ILE A 83 -4.09 2.58 2.61
CA ILE A 83 -5.15 2.46 1.59
C ILE A 83 -4.91 1.27 0.67
N ASP A 84 -5.94 0.48 0.40
CA ASP A 84 -5.95 -0.48 -0.71
C ASP A 84 -6.43 0.20 -1.99
N VAL A 85 -5.49 0.65 -2.83
CA VAL A 85 -5.81 1.30 -4.11
C VAL A 85 -6.43 0.35 -5.15
N ARG A 86 -6.36 -0.98 -4.97
CA ARG A 86 -6.99 -1.93 -5.90
C ARG A 86 -8.48 -2.14 -5.60
N ASN A 87 -8.88 -1.88 -4.36
CA ASN A 87 -10.24 -1.95 -3.85
C ASN A 87 -10.54 -0.70 -3.00
N PHE A 88 -10.38 0.47 -3.62
CA PHE A 88 -10.55 1.74 -2.91
C PHE A 88 -11.96 1.85 -2.33
N ASP A 89 -12.05 2.17 -1.04
CA ASP A 89 -13.31 2.38 -0.34
C ASP A 89 -13.82 3.79 -0.65
N GLU A 90 -14.85 3.88 -1.49
CA GLU A 90 -15.46 5.16 -1.87
C GLU A 90 -16.11 5.89 -0.69
N SER A 91 -16.36 5.23 0.45
CA SER A 91 -16.84 5.91 1.66
C SER A 91 -15.82 6.86 2.29
N LEU A 92 -14.55 6.79 1.87
CA LEU A 92 -13.50 7.73 2.25
C LEU A 92 -13.61 9.08 1.55
N ASN A 93 -14.44 9.19 0.50
CA ASN A 93 -14.68 10.43 -0.22
C ASN A 93 -15.53 11.39 0.61
N ASP A 94 -15.30 12.69 0.40
CA ASP A 94 -16.16 13.69 0.98
C ASP A 94 -17.48 13.78 0.20
N ASP A 95 -18.58 13.98 0.92
CA ASP A 95 -19.88 14.30 0.34
C ASP A 95 -20.09 15.83 0.32
N CYS A 96 -20.01 16.43 -0.87
CA CYS A 96 -20.43 17.81 -1.11
C CYS A 96 -20.66 18.15 -2.60
N THR A 97 -21.42 19.23 -2.82
CA THR A 97 -21.59 19.85 -4.13
C THR A 97 -20.52 20.94 -4.34
N GLY A 98 -19.67 20.80 -5.37
CA GLY A 98 -18.70 21.83 -5.78
C GLY A 98 -17.24 21.58 -5.39
N GLY A 99 -16.93 20.39 -4.85
CA GLY A 99 -15.56 19.94 -4.60
C GLY A 99 -14.73 19.69 -5.86
N LEU A 100 -13.49 19.26 -5.66
CA LEU A 100 -12.59 18.84 -6.74
C LEU A 100 -12.64 17.32 -6.87
N ALA A 101 -13.03 16.84 -8.04
CA ALA A 101 -13.00 15.42 -8.38
C ALA A 101 -11.69 15.09 -9.09
N THR A 102 -11.02 14.02 -8.68
CA THR A 102 -9.84 13.50 -9.40
C THR A 102 -10.10 12.06 -9.82
N SER A 103 -10.05 11.82 -11.13
CA SER A 103 -10.09 10.47 -11.72
C SER A 103 -8.67 9.98 -11.89
N ILE A 104 -8.35 8.82 -11.31
CA ILE A 104 -6.99 8.26 -11.29
C ILE A 104 -7.05 6.86 -11.88
N THR A 105 -6.21 6.59 -12.88
CA THR A 105 -5.95 5.25 -13.41
C THR A 105 -4.53 4.84 -13.07
N LEU A 106 -4.40 3.79 -12.26
CA LEU A 106 -3.12 3.18 -11.90
C LEU A 106 -2.85 2.03 -12.86
N HIS A 107 -1.67 2.01 -13.47
CA HIS A 107 -1.16 0.88 -14.24
C HIS A 107 -0.07 0.20 -13.43
N PHE A 108 -0.17 -1.12 -13.33
CA PHE A 108 0.75 -1.95 -12.57
C PHE A 108 1.66 -2.75 -13.50
N THR A 109 2.82 -3.16 -12.99
CA THR A 109 3.81 -3.93 -13.76
C THR A 109 3.32 -5.32 -14.20
N ASP A 110 2.23 -5.83 -13.59
CA ASP A 110 1.56 -7.07 -14.00
C ASP A 110 0.58 -6.85 -15.16
N SER A 111 0.64 -5.69 -15.83
CA SER A 111 -0.27 -5.25 -16.90
C SER A 111 -1.73 -5.06 -16.46
N THR A 112 -2.03 -5.15 -15.16
CA THR A 112 -3.35 -4.78 -14.66
C THR A 112 -3.49 -3.27 -14.52
N SER A 113 -4.72 -2.78 -14.57
CA SER A 113 -5.02 -1.38 -14.27
C SER A 113 -6.21 -1.27 -13.31
N LYS A 114 -6.22 -0.20 -12.51
CA LYS A 114 -7.30 0.11 -11.58
C LYS A 114 -7.65 1.57 -11.65
N LYS A 115 -8.94 1.85 -11.67
CA LYS A 115 -9.49 3.20 -11.61
C LYS A 115 -9.99 3.46 -10.20
N LEU A 116 -9.68 4.63 -9.66
CA LEU A 116 -10.28 5.16 -8.45
C LEU A 116 -10.69 6.61 -8.69
N GLN A 117 -11.73 7.03 -8.00
CA GLN A 117 -12.19 8.41 -8.00
C GLN A 117 -12.14 8.95 -6.59
N ILE A 118 -11.48 10.10 -6.45
CA ILE A 118 -11.45 10.83 -5.19
C ILE A 118 -12.21 12.14 -5.32
N TYR A 119 -12.98 12.48 -4.29
CA TYR A 119 -13.77 13.71 -4.22
C TYR A 119 -13.39 14.46 -2.96
N ASP A 120 -12.71 15.59 -3.12
CA ASP A 120 -12.27 16.45 -2.01
C ASP A 120 -13.11 17.73 -1.96
N CYS A 121 -13.66 18.02 -0.80
CA CYS A 121 -14.47 19.19 -0.56
C CYS A 121 -13.67 20.38 -0.01
N GLY A 122 -12.36 20.24 0.19
CA GLY A 122 -11.51 21.28 0.75
C GLY A 122 -11.79 21.56 2.22
N LYS A 123 -12.38 20.60 2.95
CA LYS A 123 -12.64 20.72 4.38
C LYS A 123 -11.33 20.52 5.15
N PRO A 124 -10.92 21.46 6.02
CA PRO A 124 -9.71 21.28 6.81
C PRO A 124 -9.93 20.20 7.87
N VAL A 125 -9.25 19.06 7.71
CA VAL A 125 -9.22 17.97 8.69
C VAL A 125 -7.87 17.98 9.41
N ALA A 126 -7.90 18.03 10.74
CA ALA A 126 -6.68 17.99 11.54
C ALA A 126 -5.95 16.64 11.32
N GLY A 127 -4.72 16.70 10.77
CA GLY A 127 -3.95 15.51 10.40
C GLY A 127 -4.13 15.03 8.95
N GLY A 128 -4.99 15.69 8.17
CA GLY A 128 -5.24 15.35 6.77
C GLY A 128 -6.03 14.05 6.57
N THR A 129 -6.55 13.86 5.36
CA THR A 129 -7.13 12.59 4.91
C THR A 129 -6.40 12.14 3.65
N PHE A 130 -6.50 10.85 3.32
CA PHE A 130 -5.97 10.37 2.05
C PHE A 130 -6.52 11.17 0.86
N VAL A 131 -7.80 11.51 0.90
CA VAL A 131 -8.49 12.23 -0.18
C VAL A 131 -7.97 13.67 -0.29
N SER A 132 -7.83 14.41 0.81
CA SER A 132 -7.29 15.78 0.77
C SER A 132 -5.83 15.80 0.29
N ASP A 133 -5.02 14.89 0.80
CA ASP A 133 -3.57 14.88 0.54
C ASP A 133 -3.25 14.35 -0.87
N ALA A 134 -3.98 13.34 -1.33
CA ALA A 134 -3.88 12.87 -2.72
C ALA A 134 -4.34 13.97 -3.67
N THR A 135 -5.46 14.64 -3.38
CA THR A 135 -5.95 15.75 -4.20
C THR A 135 -4.91 16.88 -4.28
N ALA A 136 -4.34 17.29 -3.15
CA ALA A 136 -3.28 18.29 -3.12
C ALA A 136 -2.04 17.87 -3.95
N LEU A 137 -1.64 16.60 -3.87
CA LEU A 137 -0.55 16.04 -4.68
C LEU A 137 -0.83 16.16 -6.19
N PHE A 138 -2.01 15.74 -6.63
CA PHE A 138 -2.40 15.83 -8.04
C PHE A 138 -2.57 17.27 -8.53
N VAL A 139 -3.07 18.17 -7.68
CA VAL A 139 -3.10 19.62 -7.98
C VAL A 139 -1.68 20.16 -8.19
N ALA A 140 -0.73 19.79 -7.33
CA ALA A 140 0.65 20.23 -7.45
C ALA A 140 1.32 19.70 -8.72
N TRP A 141 1.10 18.42 -9.07
CA TRP A 141 1.62 17.85 -10.31
C TRP A 141 1.03 18.51 -11.55
N ARG A 142 -0.29 18.71 -11.57
CA ARG A 142 -0.97 19.45 -12.65
C ARG A 142 -0.40 20.86 -12.81
N ALA A 143 -0.20 21.58 -11.71
CA ALA A 143 0.38 22.92 -11.75
C ALA A 143 1.80 22.91 -12.31
N ALA A 144 2.61 21.91 -11.95
CA ALA A 144 3.97 21.74 -12.48
C ALA A 144 4.00 21.36 -13.97
N ASP A 145 3.04 20.54 -14.43
CA ASP A 145 2.96 20.11 -15.83
C ASP A 145 2.46 21.22 -16.77
N ASN A 146 1.69 22.17 -16.23
CA ASN A 146 1.18 23.34 -16.94
C ASN A 146 2.09 24.58 -16.83
N ALA A 147 3.20 24.49 -16.08
CA ALA A 147 4.17 25.58 -15.98
C ALA A 147 4.98 25.70 -17.29
N PRO A 148 5.17 26.91 -17.84
CA PRO A 148 5.88 27.14 -19.09
C PRO A 148 7.39 26.88 -19.04
#